data_AF-A0A380U5M0-F1
#
_entry.id   AF-A0A380U5M0-F1
#
_cell.length_a   1.000
_cell.length_b   1.000
_cell.length_c   1.000
_cell.angle_alpha   90.00
_cell.angle_beta   90.00
_cell.angle_gamma   90.00
#
_symmetry.space_group_name_H-M   'P 1'
#
loop_
_entity.id
_entity.type
_entity.pdbx_description
1 polymer ?
#
loop_
_entity_poly.entity_id
_entity_poly.type
_entity_poly.pdbx_seq_one_letter_code
_entity_poly.pdbx_strand_id
1 'polypeptide(L)'
;MLYVLAVVLVLLCAVICGQKIHSLAQKKKIESLEYNLERSRNSLEVYEQQQSELQHRLTSLRIELGTLRQRNETLSPYQEIIDVEHYVIERHNQVELFAETVKFDAEQMLKQCRQRIEKVHHFLTEYERKAKEVTMQRAREKLGAFFHMAEERQHLAEISKALHHKIETYSQSYQLPSEQLLDELIEGYGKTDAAGHLLKIRQQVIRAVEQNDVVTCAFMDEHRRLSMMVLVSQLFNTKADFYLQRVSKDNLGLLIQALQDDFTLINHYGVAFGHTQIQERYLALRLEELKFSALLESLKSSDLQFQADILVEDRVLQ
;
A
#
# COMPACT_ATOMS: atom_id res chain seq x y z
N MET A 1 114.63 -40.19 -85.21
CA MET A 1 113.41 -40.41 -84.42
C MET A 1 113.11 -39.20 -83.51
N LEU A 2 113.00 -37.99 -84.07
CA LEU A 2 112.70 -36.74 -83.35
C LEU A 2 111.18 -36.46 -83.26
N TYR A 3 110.37 -37.10 -84.11
CA TYR A 3 108.91 -36.94 -84.18
C TYR A 3 108.16 -37.48 -82.95
N VAL A 4 108.73 -38.49 -82.27
CA VAL A 4 108.10 -39.13 -81.11
C VAL A 4 108.12 -38.19 -79.89
N LEU A 5 109.13 -37.33 -79.75
CA LEU A 5 109.25 -36.39 -78.63
C LEU A 5 108.26 -35.22 -78.70
N ALA A 6 107.97 -34.71 -79.89
CA ALA A 6 107.04 -33.58 -80.06
C ALA A 6 105.57 -33.97 -79.77
N VAL A 7 105.18 -35.18 -80.15
CA VAL A 7 103.82 -35.71 -79.88
C VAL A 7 103.61 -35.94 -78.38
N VAL A 8 104.65 -36.41 -77.68
CA VAL A 8 104.61 -36.62 -76.22
C VAL A 8 104.47 -35.30 -75.46
N LEU A 9 105.08 -34.21 -75.95
CA LEU A 9 105.01 -32.89 -75.31
C LEU A 9 103.63 -32.21 -75.45
N VAL A 10 102.99 -32.35 -76.61
CA VAL A 10 101.61 -31.85 -76.83
C VAL A 10 100.60 -32.65 -76.01
N LEU A 11 100.77 -33.97 -75.92
CA LEU A 11 99.94 -34.82 -75.05
C LEU A 11 100.12 -34.46 -73.57
N LEU A 12 101.35 -34.18 -73.13
CA LEU A 12 101.63 -33.72 -71.76
C LEU A 12 100.95 -32.39 -71.44
N CYS A 13 101.02 -31.39 -72.34
CA CYS A 13 100.33 -30.12 -72.14
C CYS A 13 98.80 -30.24 -72.12
N ALA A 14 98.22 -31.10 -72.97
CA ALA A 14 96.78 -31.38 -72.97
C ALA A 14 96.33 -32.06 -71.66
N VAL A 15 97.13 -33.00 -71.15
CA VAL A 15 96.87 -33.68 -69.88
C VAL A 15 96.99 -32.72 -68.69
N ILE A 16 97.99 -31.83 -68.68
CA ILE A 16 98.17 -30.84 -67.61
C ILE A 16 97.04 -29.79 -67.60
N CYS A 17 96.62 -29.31 -68.77
CA CYS A 17 95.46 -28.40 -68.88
C CYS A 17 94.15 -29.10 -68.49
N GLY A 18 93.95 -30.35 -68.90
CA GLY A 18 92.81 -31.16 -68.49
C GLY A 18 92.76 -31.40 -66.98
N GLN A 19 93.90 -31.69 -66.35
CA GLN A 19 94.00 -31.85 -64.89
C GLN A 19 93.75 -30.54 -64.13
N LYS A 20 94.20 -29.37 -64.64
CA LYS A 20 93.90 -28.07 -64.03
C LYS A 20 92.41 -27.70 -64.14
N ILE A 21 91.79 -27.92 -65.30
CA ILE A 21 90.36 -27.65 -65.48
C ILE A 21 89.53 -28.62 -64.61
N HIS A 22 89.94 -29.89 -64.54
CA HIS A 22 89.29 -30.87 -63.68
C HIS A 22 89.47 -30.56 -62.19
N SER A 23 90.65 -30.10 -61.76
CA SER A 23 90.90 -29.73 -60.36
C SER A 23 90.17 -28.43 -59.97
N LEU A 24 90.06 -27.46 -60.87
CA LEU A 24 89.23 -26.26 -60.68
C LEU A 24 87.74 -26.59 -60.63
N ALA A 25 87.26 -27.49 -61.49
CA ALA A 25 85.89 -27.99 -61.44
C ALA A 25 85.62 -28.77 -60.15
N GLN A 26 86.57 -29.60 -59.69
CA GLN A 26 86.48 -30.28 -58.41
C GLN A 26 86.50 -29.31 -57.22
N LYS A 27 87.35 -28.29 -57.24
CA LYS A 27 87.37 -27.23 -56.21
C LYS A 27 86.04 -26.48 -56.12
N LYS A 28 85.48 -26.05 -57.25
CA LYS A 28 84.14 -25.43 -57.28
C LYS A 28 83.04 -26.36 -56.75
N LYS A 29 83.15 -27.66 -57.04
CA LYS A 29 82.21 -28.67 -56.55
C LYS A 29 82.35 -28.86 -55.04
N ILE A 30 83.58 -28.90 -54.53
CA ILE A 30 83.90 -28.97 -53.10
C ILE A 30 83.40 -27.71 -52.38
N GLU A 31 83.68 -26.51 -52.90
CA GLU A 31 83.18 -25.24 -52.34
C GLU A 31 81.65 -25.19 -52.32
N SER A 32 80.98 -25.66 -53.39
CA SER A 32 79.51 -25.74 -53.41
C SER A 32 78.96 -26.78 -52.43
N LEU A 33 79.68 -27.87 -52.20
CA LEU A 33 79.32 -28.91 -51.24
C LEU A 33 79.53 -28.43 -49.81
N GLU A 34 80.62 -27.74 -49.52
CA GLU A 34 80.90 -27.09 -48.24
C GLU A 34 79.85 -26.03 -47.93
N TYR A 35 79.53 -25.16 -48.88
CA TYR A 35 78.46 -24.16 -48.75
C TYR A 35 77.09 -24.82 -48.48
N ASN A 36 76.77 -25.92 -49.18
CA ASN A 36 75.53 -26.65 -48.94
C ASN A 36 75.52 -27.38 -47.60
N LEU A 37 76.65 -27.94 -47.16
CA LEU A 37 76.81 -28.57 -45.85
C LEU A 37 76.63 -27.55 -44.73
N GLU A 38 77.24 -26.37 -44.87
CA GLU A 38 77.15 -25.29 -43.91
C GLU A 38 75.74 -24.68 -43.86
N ARG A 39 75.10 -24.50 -45.02
CA ARG A 39 73.68 -24.14 -45.10
C ARG A 39 72.77 -25.17 -44.44
N SER A 40 73.03 -26.46 -44.69
CA SER A 40 72.26 -27.55 -44.07
C SER A 40 72.46 -27.58 -42.57
N ARG A 41 73.68 -27.34 -42.09
CA ARG A 41 74.03 -27.29 -40.66
C ARG A 41 73.35 -26.12 -39.96
N ASN A 42 73.43 -24.92 -40.54
CA ASN A 42 72.73 -23.74 -40.03
C ASN A 42 71.21 -23.94 -40.04
N SER A 43 70.64 -24.60 -41.05
CA SER A 43 69.20 -24.90 -41.04
C SER A 43 68.83 -25.93 -39.97
N LEU A 44 69.69 -26.92 -39.71
CA LEU A 44 69.48 -27.92 -38.66
C LEU A 44 69.50 -27.26 -37.27
N GLU A 45 70.45 -26.35 -37.03
CA GLU A 45 70.53 -25.59 -35.77
C GLU A 45 69.29 -24.71 -35.56
N VAL A 46 68.76 -24.08 -36.62
CA VAL A 46 67.50 -23.32 -36.55
C VAL A 46 66.31 -24.24 -36.24
N TYR A 47 66.24 -25.42 -36.85
CA TYR A 47 65.18 -26.40 -36.56
C TYR A 47 65.27 -26.94 -35.13
N GLU A 48 66.48 -27.23 -34.63
CA GLU A 48 66.69 -27.66 -33.24
C GLU A 48 66.28 -26.57 -32.25
N GLN A 49 66.61 -25.30 -32.53
CA GLN A 49 66.14 -24.17 -31.74
C GLN A 49 64.62 -24.06 -31.73
N GLN A 50 63.97 -24.13 -32.90
CA GLN A 50 62.51 -24.11 -33.00
C GLN A 50 61.85 -25.28 -32.27
N GLN A 51 62.46 -26.47 -32.34
CA GLN A 51 61.97 -27.65 -31.64
C GLN A 51 62.08 -27.49 -30.13
N SER A 52 63.18 -26.94 -29.63
CA SER A 52 63.33 -26.64 -28.20
C SER A 52 62.34 -25.56 -27.73
N GLU A 53 62.12 -24.50 -28.52
CA GLU A 53 61.14 -23.46 -28.20
C GLU A 53 59.71 -24.01 -28.17
N LEU A 54 59.34 -24.84 -29.16
CA LEU A 54 58.05 -25.53 -29.19
C LEU A 54 57.87 -26.49 -28.00
N GLN A 55 58.92 -27.21 -27.61
CA GLN A 55 58.89 -28.06 -26.42
C GLN A 55 58.70 -27.25 -25.13
N HIS A 56 59.35 -26.10 -25.02
CA HIS A 56 59.15 -25.17 -23.91
C HIS A 56 57.72 -24.62 -23.86
N ARG A 57 57.14 -24.25 -25.01
CA ARG A 57 55.72 -23.82 -25.08
C ARG A 57 54.75 -24.94 -24.76
N LEU A 58 55.02 -26.16 -25.22
CA LEU A 58 54.20 -27.32 -24.88
C LEU A 58 54.26 -27.63 -23.38
N THR A 59 55.43 -27.53 -22.77
CA THR A 59 55.56 -27.73 -21.32
C THR A 59 54.89 -26.62 -20.52
N SER A 60 55.00 -25.35 -20.93
CA SER A 60 54.29 -24.25 -20.26
C SER A 60 52.78 -24.40 -20.34
N LEU A 61 52.23 -24.69 -21.52
CA LEU A 61 50.79 -24.93 -21.72
C LEU A 61 50.29 -26.13 -20.90
N ARG A 62 51.12 -27.18 -20.74
CA ARG A 62 50.77 -28.35 -19.95
C ARG A 62 50.71 -28.04 -18.46
N ILE A 63 51.61 -27.18 -17.97
CA ILE A 63 51.58 -26.68 -16.60
C ILE A 63 50.34 -25.81 -16.39
N GLU A 64 50.03 -24.89 -17.32
CA GLU A 64 48.81 -24.07 -17.26
C GLU A 64 47.53 -24.90 -17.26
N LEU A 65 47.44 -25.93 -18.12
CA LEU A 65 46.30 -26.85 -18.09
C LEU A 65 46.21 -27.62 -16.77
N GLY A 66 47.35 -27.99 -16.18
CA GLY A 66 47.42 -28.61 -14.87
C GLY A 66 46.90 -27.69 -13.76
N THR A 67 47.35 -26.43 -13.73
CA THR A 67 46.93 -25.45 -12.73
C THR A 67 45.46 -25.07 -12.88
N LEU A 68 44.97 -24.93 -14.12
CA LEU A 68 43.56 -24.68 -14.39
C LEU A 68 42.67 -25.87 -13.99
N ARG A 69 43.11 -27.11 -14.25
CA ARG A 69 42.40 -28.31 -13.77
C ARG A 69 42.34 -28.37 -12.26
N GLN A 70 43.47 -28.14 -11.59
CA GLN A 70 43.51 -28.13 -10.12
C GLN A 70 42.63 -27.03 -9.55
N ARG A 71 42.63 -25.83 -10.14
CA ARG A 71 41.68 -24.76 -9.76
C ARG A 71 40.24 -25.19 -9.95
N ASN A 72 39.91 -25.87 -11.04
CA ASN A 72 38.57 -26.36 -11.29
C ASN A 72 38.15 -27.44 -10.28
N GLU A 73 39.04 -28.36 -9.92
CA GLU A 73 38.81 -29.35 -8.86
C GLU A 73 38.61 -28.69 -7.49
N THR A 74 39.37 -27.63 -7.17
CA THR A 74 39.14 -26.89 -5.92
C THR A 74 37.83 -26.11 -5.91
N LEU A 75 37.29 -25.75 -7.08
CA LEU A 75 36.04 -24.99 -7.21
C LEU A 75 34.81 -25.91 -7.37
N SER A 76 34.99 -27.15 -7.80
CA SER A 76 33.91 -28.14 -7.99
C SER A 76 33.01 -28.32 -6.76
N PRO A 77 33.50 -28.34 -5.50
CA PRO A 77 32.63 -28.45 -4.33
C PRO A 77 31.72 -27.24 -4.11
N TYR A 78 32.04 -26.07 -4.67
CA TYR A 78 31.26 -24.83 -4.51
C TYR A 78 30.15 -24.70 -5.55
N GLN A 79 30.06 -25.62 -6.52
CA GLN A 79 29.07 -25.58 -7.60
C GLN A 79 27.64 -25.79 -7.05
N GLU A 80 27.48 -26.63 -6.03
CA GLU A 80 26.22 -26.82 -5.30
C GLU A 80 25.76 -25.52 -4.60
N ILE A 81 26.69 -24.67 -4.15
CA ILE A 81 26.36 -23.40 -3.50
C ILE A 81 25.77 -22.41 -4.52
N ILE A 82 26.32 -22.37 -5.73
CA ILE A 82 25.81 -21.52 -6.82
C ILE A 82 24.39 -21.97 -7.21
N ASP A 83 24.15 -23.28 -7.28
CA ASP A 83 22.82 -23.83 -7.57
C ASP A 83 21.81 -23.51 -6.45
N VAL A 84 22.24 -23.57 -5.19
CA VAL A 84 21.42 -23.17 -4.03
C VAL A 84 21.13 -21.67 -4.05
N GLU A 85 22.11 -20.81 -4.35
CA GLU A 85 21.88 -19.36 -4.48
C GLU A 85 20.87 -19.05 -5.59
N HIS A 86 21.02 -19.69 -6.75
CA HIS A 86 20.07 -19.52 -7.86
C HIS A 86 18.67 -19.99 -7.46
N TYR A 87 18.56 -21.14 -6.80
CA TYR A 87 17.30 -21.66 -6.29
C TYR A 87 16.67 -20.73 -5.24
N VAL A 88 17.45 -20.16 -4.32
CA VAL A 88 16.97 -19.20 -3.32
C VAL A 88 16.45 -17.94 -3.98
N ILE A 89 17.16 -17.39 -4.98
CA ILE A 89 16.72 -16.22 -5.75
C ILE A 89 15.40 -16.52 -6.47
N GLU A 90 15.31 -17.68 -7.13
CA GLU A 90 14.09 -18.08 -7.84
C GLU A 90 12.89 -18.22 -6.89
N ARG A 91 13.09 -18.86 -5.72
CA ARG A 91 12.05 -18.98 -4.70
C ARG A 91 11.68 -17.63 -4.10
N HIS A 92 12.64 -16.73 -3.92
CA HIS A 92 12.38 -15.37 -3.45
C HIS A 92 11.50 -14.60 -4.43
N ASN A 93 11.85 -14.62 -5.71
CA ASN A 93 11.07 -13.97 -6.77
C ASN A 93 9.65 -14.56 -6.89
N GLN A 94 9.49 -15.88 -6.72
CA GLN A 94 8.17 -16.52 -6.70
C GLN A 94 7.32 -16.05 -5.51
N VAL A 95 7.93 -15.94 -4.33
CA VAL A 95 7.24 -15.45 -3.12
C VAL A 95 6.87 -13.97 -3.27
N GLU A 96 7.76 -13.15 -3.83
CA GLU A 96 7.52 -11.73 -4.06
C GLU A 96 6.37 -11.54 -5.07
N LEU A 97 6.40 -12.24 -6.20
CA LEU A 97 5.31 -12.24 -7.18
C LEU A 97 4.00 -12.71 -6.54
N PHE A 98 4.02 -13.78 -5.75
CA PHE A 98 2.83 -14.26 -5.06
C PHE A 98 2.30 -13.21 -4.07
N ALA A 99 3.18 -12.59 -3.27
CA ALA A 99 2.78 -11.53 -2.34
C ALA A 99 2.17 -10.32 -3.06
N GLU A 100 2.72 -9.93 -4.22
CA GLU A 100 2.15 -8.88 -5.06
C GLU A 100 0.77 -9.25 -5.61
N THR A 101 0.60 -10.49 -6.12
CA THR A 101 -0.71 -10.95 -6.61
C THR A 101 -1.76 -11.00 -5.51
N VAL A 102 -1.43 -11.53 -4.33
CA VAL A 102 -2.34 -11.57 -3.18
C VAL A 102 -2.70 -10.17 -2.72
N LYS A 103 -1.74 -9.24 -2.71
CA LYS A 103 -2.00 -7.84 -2.35
C LYS A 103 -2.95 -7.19 -3.37
N PHE A 104 -2.72 -7.40 -4.66
CA PHE A 104 -3.58 -6.89 -5.72
C PHE A 104 -5.00 -7.44 -5.62
N ASP A 105 -5.14 -8.76 -5.42
CA ASP A 105 -6.44 -9.42 -5.26
C ASP A 105 -7.17 -8.90 -4.02
N ALA A 106 -6.48 -8.73 -2.89
CA ALA A 106 -7.04 -8.16 -1.68
C ALA A 106 -7.51 -6.71 -1.89
N GLU A 107 -6.73 -5.88 -2.57
CA GLU A 107 -7.11 -4.51 -2.92
C GLU A 107 -8.34 -4.48 -3.85
N GLN A 108 -8.41 -5.39 -4.82
CA GLN A 108 -9.55 -5.54 -5.71
C GLN A 108 -10.81 -5.99 -4.97
N MET A 109 -10.71 -6.97 -4.08
CA MET A 109 -11.82 -7.43 -3.24
C MET A 109 -12.30 -6.30 -2.32
N LEU A 110 -11.39 -5.56 -1.67
CA LEU A 110 -11.74 -4.41 -0.84
C LEU A 110 -12.49 -3.33 -1.65
N LYS A 111 -12.08 -3.09 -2.89
CA LYS A 111 -12.77 -2.15 -3.79
C LYS A 111 -14.17 -2.65 -4.16
N GLN A 112 -14.34 -3.93 -4.46
CA GLN A 112 -15.64 -4.53 -4.76
C GLN A 112 -16.59 -4.50 -3.55
N CYS A 113 -16.08 -4.84 -2.36
CA CYS A 113 -16.84 -4.73 -1.11
C CYS A 113 -17.30 -3.28 -0.87
N ARG A 114 -16.41 -2.30 -1.00
CA ARG A 114 -16.77 -0.88 -0.89
C ARG A 114 -17.85 -0.47 -1.88
N GLN A 115 -17.72 -0.83 -3.15
CA GLN A 115 -18.75 -0.54 -4.16
C GLN A 115 -20.10 -1.19 -3.85
N ARG A 116 -20.10 -2.40 -3.28
CA ARG A 116 -21.33 -3.09 -2.90
C ARG A 116 -21.99 -2.42 -1.69
N ILE A 117 -21.21 -2.01 -0.69
CA ILE A 117 -21.69 -1.24 0.46
C ILE A 117 -22.34 0.06 -0.01
N GLU A 118 -21.67 0.81 -0.89
CA GLU A 118 -22.22 2.05 -1.47
C GLU A 118 -23.55 1.82 -2.20
N LYS A 119 -23.64 0.76 -3.02
CA LYS A 119 -24.89 0.40 -3.72
C LYS A 119 -26.01 0.05 -2.75
N VAL A 120 -25.71 -0.70 -1.68
CA VAL A 120 -26.70 -1.06 -0.65
C VAL A 120 -27.15 0.19 0.10
N HIS A 121 -26.22 1.06 0.48
CA HIS A 121 -26.54 2.32 1.14
C HIS A 121 -27.45 3.21 0.28
N HIS A 122 -27.14 3.35 -1.01
CA HIS A 122 -27.99 4.07 -1.95
C HIS A 122 -29.38 3.42 -2.11
N PHE A 123 -29.46 2.08 -2.17
CA PHE A 123 -30.74 1.38 -2.23
C PHE A 123 -31.58 1.60 -0.96
N LEU A 124 -30.98 1.50 0.23
CA LEU A 124 -31.66 1.69 1.50
C LEU A 124 -32.18 3.12 1.65
N THR A 125 -31.34 4.12 1.35
CA THR A 125 -31.75 5.54 1.39
C THR A 125 -32.92 5.83 0.44
N GLU A 126 -32.88 5.32 -0.79
CA GLU A 126 -34.00 5.44 -1.73
C GLU A 126 -35.26 4.69 -1.28
N TYR A 127 -35.10 3.51 -0.70
CA TYR A 127 -36.20 2.72 -0.17
C TYR A 127 -36.89 3.43 1.00
N GLU A 128 -36.11 3.97 1.95
CA GLU A 128 -36.62 4.75 3.08
C GLU A 128 -37.38 5.99 2.61
N ARG A 129 -36.83 6.72 1.62
CA ARG A 129 -37.49 7.88 1.03
C ARG A 129 -38.86 7.49 0.44
N LYS A 130 -38.90 6.45 -0.39
CA LYS A 130 -40.14 5.95 -1.00
C LYS A 130 -41.13 5.45 0.04
N ALA A 131 -40.67 4.74 1.07
CA ALA A 131 -41.51 4.25 2.15
C ALA A 131 -42.16 5.41 2.92
N LYS A 132 -41.39 6.47 3.23
CA LYS A 132 -41.92 7.70 3.83
C LYS A 132 -42.95 8.37 2.91
N GLU A 133 -42.66 8.52 1.63
CA GLU A 133 -43.58 9.13 0.65
C GLU A 133 -44.90 8.36 0.53
N VAL A 134 -44.85 7.03 0.39
CA VAL A 134 -46.05 6.19 0.32
C VAL A 134 -46.87 6.29 1.61
N THR A 135 -46.20 6.31 2.76
CA THR A 135 -46.86 6.45 4.06
C THR A 135 -47.53 7.81 4.20
N MET A 136 -46.86 8.89 3.78
CA MET A 136 -47.42 10.24 3.77
C MET A 136 -48.59 10.36 2.78
N GLN A 137 -48.50 9.78 1.59
CA GLN A 137 -49.60 9.76 0.63
C GLN A 137 -50.83 9.05 1.21
N ARG A 138 -50.65 7.87 1.79
CA ARG A 138 -51.75 7.16 2.47
C ARG A 138 -52.33 7.97 3.63
N ALA A 139 -51.50 8.69 4.38
CA ALA A 139 -51.97 9.57 5.44
C ALA A 139 -52.80 10.74 4.89
N ARG A 140 -52.36 11.36 3.77
CA ARG A 140 -53.11 12.41 3.05
C ARG A 140 -54.43 11.89 2.50
N GLU A 141 -54.46 10.69 1.92
CA GLU A 141 -55.69 10.07 1.42
C GLU A 141 -56.68 9.79 2.55
N LYS A 142 -56.22 9.28 3.69
CA LYS A 142 -57.06 8.97 4.85
C LYS A 142 -57.60 10.21 5.56
N LEU A 143 -56.75 11.22 5.76
CA LEU A 143 -57.08 12.43 6.51
C LEU A 143 -57.73 13.51 5.63
N GLY A 144 -57.52 13.45 4.31
CA GLY A 144 -58.07 14.41 3.36
C GLY A 144 -57.75 15.84 3.75
N ALA A 145 -58.79 16.68 3.82
CA ALA A 145 -58.67 18.09 4.22
C ALA A 145 -58.10 18.30 5.65
N PHE A 146 -58.20 17.29 6.54
CA PHE A 146 -57.70 17.38 7.90
C PHE A 146 -56.20 17.09 8.02
N PHE A 147 -55.53 16.66 6.94
CA PHE A 147 -54.12 16.30 6.98
C PHE A 147 -53.25 17.45 7.54
N HIS A 148 -53.40 18.66 6.98
CA HIS A 148 -52.65 19.82 7.45
C HIS A 148 -52.98 20.22 8.88
N MET A 149 -54.24 20.08 9.31
CA MET A 149 -54.61 20.34 10.70
C MET A 149 -53.99 19.33 11.67
N ALA A 150 -53.89 18.07 11.26
CA ALA A 150 -53.25 17.01 12.06
C ALA A 150 -51.73 17.23 12.14
N GLU A 151 -51.10 17.61 11.03
CA GLU A 151 -49.66 17.96 10.96
C GLU A 151 -49.34 19.17 11.86
N GLU A 152 -50.09 20.25 11.75
CA GLU A 152 -49.96 21.44 12.59
C GLU A 152 -50.15 21.09 14.08
N ARG A 153 -51.18 20.29 14.40
CA ARG A 153 -51.44 19.86 15.77
C ARG A 153 -50.33 18.97 16.32
N GLN A 154 -49.78 18.07 15.52
CA GLN A 154 -48.62 17.26 15.91
C GLN A 154 -47.42 18.16 16.19
N HIS A 155 -47.12 19.10 15.30
CA HIS A 155 -46.01 20.03 15.47
C HIS A 155 -46.16 20.87 16.75
N LEU A 156 -47.35 21.42 17.01
CA LEU A 156 -47.63 22.16 18.25
C LEU A 156 -47.54 21.27 19.50
N ALA A 157 -47.93 20.00 19.40
CA ALA A 157 -47.78 19.05 20.51
C ALA A 157 -46.30 18.75 20.80
N GLU A 158 -45.46 18.60 19.77
CA GLU A 158 -44.02 18.43 19.91
C GLU A 158 -43.37 19.67 20.55
N ILE A 159 -43.73 20.87 20.11
CA ILE A 159 -43.27 22.13 20.72
C ILE A 159 -43.71 22.23 22.17
N SER A 160 -44.99 21.96 22.46
CA SER A 160 -45.52 22.01 23.83
C SER A 160 -44.79 21.01 24.73
N LYS A 161 -44.47 19.82 24.23
CA LYS A 161 -43.71 18.80 24.96
C LYS A 161 -42.28 19.28 25.23
N ALA A 162 -41.60 19.82 24.22
CA ALA A 162 -40.25 20.36 24.36
C ALA A 162 -40.21 21.52 25.37
N LEU A 163 -41.16 22.45 25.32
CA LEU A 163 -41.28 23.54 26.29
C LEU A 163 -41.53 23.01 27.71
N HIS A 164 -42.42 22.04 27.85
CA HIS A 164 -42.72 21.42 29.14
C HIS A 164 -41.48 20.77 29.75
N HIS A 165 -40.70 20.00 28.98
CA HIS A 165 -39.43 19.44 29.45
C HIS A 165 -38.43 20.51 29.89
N LYS A 166 -38.37 21.66 29.21
CA LYS A 166 -37.49 22.79 29.60
C LYS A 166 -37.96 23.47 30.89
N ILE A 167 -39.27 23.50 31.16
CA ILE A 167 -39.84 24.11 32.36
C ILE A 167 -39.69 23.20 33.58
N GLU A 168 -40.13 21.95 33.46
CA GLU A 168 -40.15 21.02 34.61
C GLU A 168 -38.77 20.47 34.97
N THR A 169 -37.76 20.76 34.14
CA THR A 169 -36.46 20.07 34.12
C THR A 169 -36.66 18.59 33.81
N TYR A 170 -35.82 18.00 32.96
CA TYR A 170 -35.91 16.58 32.62
C TYR A 170 -36.01 15.75 33.91
N SER A 171 -37.21 15.22 34.22
CA SER A 171 -37.42 14.38 35.39
C SER A 171 -36.55 13.12 35.22
N GLN A 172 -36.14 12.51 36.34
CA GLN A 172 -35.23 11.34 36.38
C GLN A 172 -35.74 10.11 35.59
N SER A 173 -36.91 10.21 34.95
CA SER A 173 -37.64 9.21 34.18
C SER A 173 -36.95 8.73 32.90
N TYR A 174 -36.00 9.50 32.32
CA TYR A 174 -35.41 9.19 31.01
C TYR A 174 -34.02 8.53 31.11
N GLN A 175 -33.94 7.42 31.85
CA GLN A 175 -32.70 6.64 31.96
C GLN A 175 -32.61 5.67 30.79
N LEU A 176 -31.70 5.95 29.86
CA LEU A 176 -31.24 5.00 28.85
C LEU A 176 -29.76 4.73 29.13
N PRO A 177 -29.42 3.60 29.76
CA PRO A 177 -28.03 3.21 29.99
C PRO A 177 -27.32 3.03 28.65
N SER A 178 -26.11 3.59 28.53
CA SER A 178 -25.30 3.42 27.32
C SER A 178 -24.85 1.97 27.10
N GLU A 179 -24.96 1.11 28.11
CA GLU A 179 -24.74 -0.33 28.00
C GLU A 179 -25.78 -1.01 27.11
N GLN A 180 -27.02 -0.53 27.07
CA GLN A 180 -28.03 -1.06 26.14
C GLN A 180 -27.66 -0.82 24.67
N LEU A 181 -26.81 0.18 24.38
CA LEU A 181 -26.30 0.37 23.04
C LEU A 181 -25.29 -0.71 22.64
N LEU A 182 -24.62 -1.37 23.59
CA LEU A 182 -23.68 -2.45 23.28
C LEU A 182 -24.41 -3.65 22.67
N ASP A 183 -25.63 -3.93 23.13
CA ASP A 183 -26.48 -5.01 22.62
C ASP A 183 -26.91 -4.79 21.16
N GLU A 184 -26.94 -3.53 20.70
CA GLU A 184 -27.27 -3.17 19.32
C GLU A 184 -26.05 -3.26 18.38
N LEU A 185 -24.84 -3.43 18.91
CA LEU A 185 -23.62 -3.49 18.10
C LEU A 185 -23.36 -4.91 17.55
N ILE A 186 -22.66 -4.97 16.43
CA ILE A 186 -22.23 -6.23 15.83
C ILE A 186 -21.23 -6.91 16.78
N GLU A 187 -21.32 -8.24 16.88
CA GLU A 187 -20.39 -9.05 17.68
C GLU A 187 -18.92 -8.76 17.30
N GLY A 188 -18.09 -8.49 18.30
CA GLY A 188 -16.68 -8.12 18.12
C GLY A 188 -16.43 -6.62 17.88
N TYR A 189 -17.47 -5.78 17.81
CA TYR A 189 -17.29 -4.33 17.73
C TYR A 189 -16.68 -3.77 19.01
N GLY A 190 -15.42 -3.35 18.95
CA GLY A 190 -14.63 -2.99 20.12
C GLY A 190 -14.51 -1.50 20.41
N LYS A 191 -13.79 -1.18 21.48
CA LYS A 191 -13.45 0.20 21.89
C LYS A 191 -12.69 0.98 20.81
N THR A 192 -11.81 0.31 20.09
CA THR A 192 -11.05 0.91 18.97
C THR A 192 -11.95 1.30 17.81
N ASP A 193 -12.94 0.46 17.49
CA ASP A 193 -13.88 0.71 16.41
C ASP A 193 -14.84 1.84 16.77
N ALA A 194 -15.36 1.84 18.01
CA ALA A 194 -16.17 2.93 18.54
C ALA A 194 -15.42 4.28 18.52
N ALA A 195 -14.12 4.28 18.89
CA ALA A 195 -13.28 5.47 18.86
C ALA A 195 -13.04 5.97 17.43
N GLY A 196 -12.74 5.05 16.50
CA GLY A 196 -12.58 5.36 15.09
C GLY A 196 -13.87 5.91 14.46
N HIS A 197 -15.02 5.37 14.86
CA HIS A 197 -16.32 5.83 14.41
C HIS A 197 -16.67 7.22 14.94
N LEU A 198 -16.47 7.47 16.24
CA LEU A 198 -16.65 8.80 16.83
C LEU A 198 -15.77 9.86 16.14
N LEU A 199 -14.53 9.51 15.81
CA LEU A 199 -13.64 10.40 15.06
C LEU A 199 -14.20 10.74 13.68
N LYS A 200 -14.75 9.75 12.96
CA LYS A 200 -15.41 9.98 11.65
C LYS A 200 -16.62 10.89 11.78
N ILE A 201 -17.47 10.69 12.78
CA ILE A 201 -18.64 11.55 13.04
C ILE A 201 -18.18 12.99 13.31
N ARG A 202 -17.17 13.19 14.17
CA ARG A 202 -16.61 14.52 14.45
C ARG A 202 -16.07 15.21 13.21
N GLN A 203 -15.40 14.47 12.32
CA GLN A 203 -14.95 15.00 11.04
C GLN A 203 -16.13 15.39 10.14
N GLN A 204 -17.22 14.62 10.13
CA GLN A 204 -18.44 14.97 9.38
C GLN A 204 -19.10 16.23 9.94
N VAL A 205 -19.17 16.38 11.28
CA VAL A 205 -19.68 17.59 11.94
C VAL A 205 -18.86 18.81 11.53
N ILE A 206 -17.52 18.75 11.60
CA ILE A 206 -16.62 19.84 11.19
C ILE A 206 -16.88 20.20 9.72
N ARG A 207 -16.90 19.20 8.82
CA ARG A 207 -17.14 19.43 7.39
C ARG A 207 -18.50 20.07 7.12
N ALA A 208 -19.55 19.62 7.80
CA ALA A 208 -20.89 20.19 7.64
C ALA A 208 -20.93 21.67 8.05
N VAL A 209 -20.23 22.05 9.12
CA VAL A 209 -20.09 23.46 9.53
C VAL A 209 -19.29 24.26 8.49
N GLU A 210 -18.14 23.76 8.05
CA GLU A 210 -17.30 24.43 7.03
C GLU A 210 -18.03 24.64 5.70
N GLN A 211 -18.87 23.68 5.31
CA GLN A 211 -19.64 23.71 4.07
C GLN A 211 -20.97 24.48 4.20
N ASN A 212 -21.27 25.06 5.37
CA ASN A 212 -22.56 25.68 5.69
C ASN A 212 -23.76 24.74 5.48
N ASP A 213 -23.56 23.44 5.67
CA ASP A 213 -24.56 22.39 5.45
C ASP A 213 -25.28 21.95 6.74
N VAL A 214 -25.44 22.91 7.66
CA VAL A 214 -26.08 22.70 8.98
C VAL A 214 -27.52 23.19 8.97
N VAL A 215 -27.74 24.34 8.33
CA VAL A 215 -28.96 25.14 8.42
C VAL A 215 -29.40 25.51 7.01
N THR A 216 -30.70 25.58 6.79
CA THR A 216 -31.32 26.19 5.61
C THR A 216 -31.97 27.50 6.01
N CYS A 217 -31.95 28.50 5.12
CA CYS A 217 -32.47 29.82 5.40
C CYS A 217 -33.00 30.47 4.12
N ALA A 218 -34.21 31.02 4.18
CA ALA A 218 -34.93 31.59 3.04
C ALA A 218 -34.73 33.11 2.87
N PHE A 219 -33.81 33.74 3.63
CA PHE A 219 -33.48 35.15 3.39
C PHE A 219 -32.95 35.35 1.97
N MET A 220 -33.56 36.30 1.25
CA MET A 220 -33.11 36.68 -0.09
C MET A 220 -31.79 37.45 -0.06
N ASP A 221 -31.59 38.27 0.98
CA ASP A 221 -30.35 39.00 1.21
C ASP A 221 -29.25 38.05 1.69
N GLU A 222 -28.17 37.96 0.91
CA GLU A 222 -27.08 37.01 1.15
C GLU A 222 -26.36 37.25 2.48
N HIS A 223 -26.12 38.52 2.84
CA HIS A 223 -25.43 38.85 4.08
C HIS A 223 -26.26 38.45 5.31
N ARG A 224 -27.56 38.76 5.32
CA ARG A 224 -28.49 38.33 6.38
C ARG A 224 -28.62 36.81 6.40
N ARG A 225 -28.73 36.15 5.25
CA ARG A 225 -28.81 34.69 5.14
C ARG A 225 -27.59 34.03 5.79
N LEU A 226 -26.38 34.41 5.38
CA LEU A 226 -25.13 33.86 5.92
C LEU A 226 -25.00 34.14 7.43
N SER A 227 -25.29 35.37 7.86
CA SER A 227 -25.23 35.73 9.29
C SER A 227 -26.16 34.87 10.14
N MET A 228 -27.39 34.63 9.66
CA MET A 228 -28.38 33.81 10.35
C MET A 228 -28.02 32.34 10.34
N MET A 229 -27.53 31.82 9.22
CA MET A 229 -27.02 30.44 9.14
C MET A 229 -25.90 30.21 10.15
N VAL A 230 -24.92 31.13 10.23
CA VAL A 230 -23.83 31.05 11.21
C VAL A 230 -24.36 31.10 12.64
N LEU A 231 -25.24 32.07 12.94
CA LEU A 231 -25.78 32.25 14.29
C LEU A 231 -26.55 31.01 14.78
N VAL A 232 -27.46 30.49 13.96
CA VAL A 232 -28.26 29.31 14.34
C VAL A 232 -27.40 28.05 14.43
N SER A 233 -26.43 27.88 13.53
CA SER A 233 -25.47 26.78 13.59
C SER A 233 -24.66 26.82 14.89
N GLN A 234 -24.15 28.00 15.26
CA GLN A 234 -23.40 28.19 16.51
C GLN A 234 -24.27 27.93 17.74
N LEU A 235 -25.51 28.44 17.76
CA LEU A 235 -26.44 28.23 18.85
C LEU A 235 -26.68 26.74 19.11
N PHE A 236 -27.00 25.98 18.05
CA PHE A 236 -27.27 24.55 18.17
C PHE A 236 -26.01 23.76 18.56
N ASN A 237 -24.86 24.07 17.95
CA ASN A 237 -23.59 23.43 18.29
C ASN A 237 -23.21 23.67 19.76
N THR A 238 -23.39 24.90 20.25
CA THR A 238 -23.12 25.23 21.66
C THR A 238 -23.98 24.38 22.61
N LYS A 239 -25.26 24.17 22.29
CA LYS A 239 -26.15 23.29 23.08
C LYS A 239 -25.68 21.84 23.03
N ALA A 240 -25.37 21.34 21.85
CA ALA A 240 -24.91 19.97 21.69
C ALA A 240 -23.55 19.73 22.36
N ASP A 241 -22.61 20.68 22.30
CA ASP A 241 -21.31 20.59 22.98
C ASP A 241 -21.48 20.60 24.50
N PHE A 242 -22.39 21.44 25.00
CA PHE A 242 -22.77 21.44 26.41
C PHE A 242 -23.30 20.08 26.88
N TYR A 243 -24.09 19.39 26.05
CA TYR A 243 -24.55 18.04 26.36
C TYR A 243 -23.44 17.00 26.26
N LEU A 244 -22.58 17.07 25.24
CA LEU A 244 -21.42 16.18 25.08
C LEU A 244 -20.49 16.22 26.29
N GLN A 245 -20.26 17.40 26.87
CA GLN A 245 -19.43 17.55 28.07
C GLN A 245 -20.02 16.89 29.33
N ARG A 246 -21.32 16.57 29.32
CA ARG A 246 -22.05 16.00 30.46
C ARG A 246 -22.41 14.54 30.28
N VAL A 247 -21.99 13.93 29.18
CA VAL A 247 -22.27 12.53 28.88
C VAL A 247 -21.72 11.63 29.98
N SER A 248 -22.58 10.76 30.50
CA SER A 248 -22.24 9.66 31.40
C SER A 248 -22.94 8.38 30.94
N LYS A 249 -22.66 7.26 31.61
CA LYS A 249 -23.31 5.98 31.30
C LYS A 249 -24.84 6.01 31.42
N ASP A 250 -25.36 6.74 32.40
CA ASP A 250 -26.74 6.59 32.84
C ASP A 250 -27.67 7.68 32.31
N ASN A 251 -27.11 8.76 31.74
CA ASN A 251 -27.86 9.96 31.38
C ASN A 251 -28.03 10.16 29.88
N LEU A 252 -27.62 9.20 29.04
CA LEU A 252 -27.67 9.34 27.60
C LEU A 252 -29.09 9.64 27.09
N GLY A 253 -30.11 8.94 27.61
CA GLY A 253 -31.50 9.16 27.25
C GLY A 253 -31.96 10.61 27.49
N LEU A 254 -31.60 11.17 28.64
CA LEU A 254 -31.88 12.57 28.99
C LEU A 254 -31.20 13.53 28.01
N LEU A 255 -29.93 13.30 27.68
CA LEU A 255 -29.17 14.19 26.80
C LEU A 255 -29.66 14.13 25.34
N ILE A 256 -30.05 12.94 24.87
CA ILE A 256 -30.68 12.77 23.56
C ILE A 256 -31.98 13.57 23.49
N GLN A 257 -32.88 13.38 24.47
CA GLN A 257 -34.14 14.10 24.52
C GLN A 257 -33.92 15.61 24.62
N ALA A 258 -32.93 16.04 25.42
CA ALA A 258 -32.64 17.45 25.60
C ALA A 258 -32.15 18.16 24.33
N LEU A 259 -31.32 17.46 23.54
CA LEU A 259 -30.86 17.97 22.25
C LEU A 259 -31.98 18.00 21.22
N GLN A 260 -32.86 16.98 21.20
CA GLN A 260 -34.03 16.94 20.31
C GLN A 260 -35.04 18.07 20.62
N ASP A 261 -35.25 18.36 21.90
CA ASP A 261 -36.11 19.47 22.31
C ASP A 261 -35.50 20.82 21.91
N ASP A 262 -34.18 21.02 22.10
CA ASP A 262 -33.51 22.23 21.62
C ASP A 262 -33.61 22.38 20.10
N PHE A 263 -33.43 21.29 19.34
CA PHE A 263 -33.63 21.30 17.89
C PHE A 263 -35.04 21.75 17.51
N THR A 264 -36.06 21.18 18.16
CA THR A 264 -37.47 21.49 17.91
C THR A 264 -37.76 22.97 18.18
N LEU A 265 -37.31 23.48 19.33
CA LEU A 265 -37.54 24.86 19.73
C LEU A 265 -36.76 25.86 18.86
N ILE A 266 -35.50 25.58 18.55
CA ILE A 266 -34.69 26.45 17.69
C ILE A 266 -35.30 26.54 16.29
N ASN A 267 -35.74 25.42 15.71
CA ASN A 267 -36.41 25.42 14.42
C ASN A 267 -37.75 26.15 14.44
N HIS A 268 -38.54 25.98 15.52
CA HIS A 268 -39.79 26.72 15.70
C HIS A 268 -39.55 28.23 15.71
N TYR A 269 -38.60 28.72 16.53
CA TYR A 269 -38.27 30.15 16.57
C TYR A 269 -37.61 30.65 15.28
N GLY A 270 -36.83 29.79 14.61
CA GLY A 270 -36.17 30.09 13.35
C GLY A 270 -37.12 30.42 12.21
N VAL A 271 -38.40 29.99 12.29
CA VAL A 271 -39.45 30.37 11.33
C VAL A 271 -39.58 31.89 11.20
N ALA A 272 -39.57 32.61 12.32
CA ALA A 272 -39.67 34.07 12.34
C ALA A 272 -38.46 34.78 11.71
N PHE A 273 -37.33 34.09 11.61
CA PHE A 273 -36.08 34.61 11.07
C PHE A 273 -35.80 34.02 9.69
N GLY A 274 -36.71 34.26 8.73
CA GLY A 274 -36.52 33.84 7.34
C GLY A 274 -36.61 32.33 7.14
N HIS A 275 -37.54 31.66 7.82
CA HIS A 275 -37.72 30.20 7.75
C HIS A 275 -36.40 29.45 7.96
N THR A 276 -35.59 29.91 8.93
CA THR A 276 -34.30 29.31 9.22
C THR A 276 -34.50 28.00 9.98
N GLN A 277 -33.95 26.90 9.46
CA GLN A 277 -34.14 25.56 10.01
C GLN A 277 -32.85 24.76 9.97
N ILE A 278 -32.49 24.17 11.12
CA ILE A 278 -31.46 23.14 11.23
C ILE A 278 -31.95 21.89 10.51
N GLN A 279 -31.08 21.30 9.71
CA GLN A 279 -31.42 20.12 8.93
C GLN A 279 -31.49 18.87 9.80
N GLU A 280 -32.47 17.99 9.56
CA GLU A 280 -32.65 16.73 10.32
C GLU A 280 -31.40 15.83 10.25
N ARG A 281 -30.73 15.78 9.10
CA ARG A 281 -29.48 15.02 8.95
C ARG A 281 -28.37 15.51 9.87
N TYR A 282 -28.33 16.80 10.17
CA TYR A 282 -27.35 17.36 11.09
C TYR A 282 -27.70 17.04 12.55
N LEU A 283 -28.98 17.06 12.91
CA LEU A 283 -29.44 16.53 14.21
C LEU A 283 -29.02 15.06 14.38
N ALA A 284 -29.23 14.23 13.35
CA ALA A 284 -28.86 12.82 13.40
C ALA A 284 -27.36 12.63 13.67
N LEU A 285 -26.49 13.40 13.00
CA LEU A 285 -25.04 13.38 13.25
C LEU A 285 -24.69 13.74 14.70
N ARG A 286 -25.30 14.79 15.26
CA ARG A 286 -25.03 15.22 16.65
C ARG A 286 -25.58 14.24 17.70
N LEU A 287 -26.71 13.58 17.41
CA LEU A 287 -27.23 12.50 18.25
C LEU A 287 -26.33 11.26 18.21
N GLU A 288 -25.79 10.93 17.04
CA GLU A 288 -24.84 9.84 16.88
C GLU A 288 -23.54 10.11 17.65
N GLU A 289 -23.05 11.36 17.61
CA GLU A 289 -21.90 11.78 18.40
C GLU A 289 -22.11 11.60 19.90
N LEU A 290 -23.30 11.97 20.42
CA LEU A 290 -23.68 11.74 21.82
C LEU A 290 -23.69 10.26 22.18
N LYS A 291 -24.31 9.42 21.34
CA LYS A 291 -24.38 7.96 21.55
C LYS A 291 -22.99 7.33 21.62
N PHE A 292 -22.13 7.60 20.65
CA PHE A 292 -20.78 7.03 20.61
C PHE A 292 -19.85 7.60 21.69
N SER A 293 -20.07 8.85 22.12
CA SER A 293 -19.37 9.40 23.29
C SER A 293 -19.74 8.65 24.57
N ALA A 294 -21.04 8.35 24.77
CA ALA A 294 -21.52 7.61 25.94
C ALA A 294 -21.09 6.14 25.93
N LEU A 295 -21.05 5.54 24.74
CA LEU A 295 -20.57 4.18 24.53
C LEU A 295 -19.09 4.04 24.93
N LEU A 296 -18.24 4.96 24.47
CA LEU A 296 -16.82 4.95 24.84
C LEU A 296 -16.60 5.16 26.32
N GLU A 297 -17.40 6.03 26.95
CA GLU A 297 -17.34 6.25 28.38
C GLU A 297 -17.75 4.98 29.14
N SER A 298 -18.74 4.25 28.62
CA SER A 298 -19.15 2.96 29.17
C SER A 298 -18.05 1.91 29.14
N LEU A 299 -17.46 1.72 27.96
CA LEU A 299 -16.39 0.74 27.72
C LEU A 299 -15.16 1.03 28.60
N LYS A 300 -14.76 2.30 28.76
CA LYS A 300 -13.63 2.66 29.64
C LYS A 300 -13.86 2.27 31.09
N SER A 301 -15.07 2.45 31.59
CA SER A 301 -15.36 2.21 33.01
C SER A 301 -15.62 0.73 33.29
N SER A 302 -16.10 -0.04 32.32
CA SER A 302 -16.10 -1.50 32.39
C SER A 302 -14.68 -2.07 32.47
N ASP A 303 -13.71 -1.52 31.71
CA ASP A 303 -12.30 -1.92 31.80
C ASP A 303 -11.71 -1.65 33.21
N LEU A 304 -12.04 -0.49 33.79
CA LEU A 304 -11.57 -0.11 35.12
C LEU A 304 -12.19 -0.97 36.22
N GLN A 305 -13.48 -1.32 36.10
CA GLN A 305 -14.15 -2.23 37.03
C GLN A 305 -13.53 -3.62 36.99
N PHE A 306 -13.29 -4.18 35.80
CA PHE A 306 -12.62 -5.47 35.65
C PHE A 306 -11.21 -5.50 36.27
N GLN A 307 -10.43 -4.42 36.10
CA GLN A 307 -9.12 -4.30 36.75
C GLN A 307 -9.23 -4.21 38.28
N ALA A 308 -10.24 -3.50 38.80
CA ALA A 308 -10.47 -3.41 40.24
C ALA A 308 -10.86 -4.76 40.84
N ASP A 309 -11.71 -5.53 40.17
CA ASP A 309 -12.18 -6.84 40.63
C ASP A 309 -11.04 -7.86 40.70
N ILE A 310 -10.14 -7.87 39.71
CA ILE A 310 -8.91 -8.70 39.74
C ILE A 310 -8.03 -8.35 40.95
N LEU A 311 -7.85 -7.05 41.23
CA LEU A 311 -7.02 -6.60 42.36
C LEU A 311 -7.66 -6.90 43.72
N VAL A 312 -8.98 -7.01 43.79
CA VAL A 312 -9.71 -7.40 45.00
C VAL A 312 -9.65 -8.92 45.19
N GLU A 313 -9.81 -9.72 44.14
CA GLU A 313 -9.63 -11.19 44.21
C GLU A 313 -8.21 -11.57 44.64
N ASP A 314 -7.18 -10.91 44.11
CA ASP A 314 -5.78 -11.14 44.52
C ASP A 314 -5.50 -10.80 46.00
N ARG A 315 -6.29 -9.89 46.60
CA ARG A 315 -6.19 -9.55 48.04
C ARG A 315 -6.98 -10.48 48.95
N VAL A 316 -8.01 -11.16 48.44
CA VAL A 316 -8.83 -12.09 49.23
C VAL A 316 -8.18 -13.48 49.27
N LEU A 317 -7.25 -13.76 48.33
CA LEU A 317 -6.51 -15.02 48.22
C LEU A 317 -5.12 -15.01 48.90
N GLN A 318 -4.74 -13.93 49.60
CA GLN A 318 -3.51 -13.81 50.41
C GLN A 318 -3.83 -13.78 51.91
#